data_AF-A0A8M1KFB7-F1
#
_entry.id   AF-A0A8M1KFB7-F1
#
_cell.length_a   1.000
_cell.length_b   1.000
_cell.length_c   1.000
_cell.angle_alpha   90.00
_cell.angle_beta   90.00
_cell.angle_gamma   90.00
#
_symmetry.space_group_name_H-M   'P 1'
#
loop_
_entity.id
_entity.type
_entity.pdbx_description
1 polymer ?
#
loop_
_entity_poly.entity_id
_entity_poly.type
_entity_poly.pdbx_seq_one_letter_code
_entity_poly.pdbx_strand_id
1 'polypeptide(L)'
;MWNERLGYILTCPSNLGTGLRAGVHVKLPKLSQDARFGKILENMRLQKRGTGGVDTAAVGDTFDISNNDRLGKSEVELVQTLIDGINFLIECEKRLEKGQDFKVPPPVSQFKK
;
A
#
# COMPACT_ATOMS: atom_id res chain seq x y z
N MET A 1 -10.97 10.23 -21.41
CA MET A 1 -10.13 9.66 -22.49
C MET A 1 -9.74 8.25 -22.05
N TRP A 2 -9.86 7.24 -22.92
CA TRP A 2 -9.57 5.84 -22.59
C TRP A 2 -9.08 5.07 -23.82
N ASN A 3 -8.18 4.10 -23.63
CA ASN A 3 -7.88 3.07 -24.65
C ASN A 3 -7.49 1.73 -24.00
N GLU A 4 -7.51 0.65 -24.79
CA GLU A 4 -7.30 -0.72 -24.31
C GLU A 4 -5.92 -0.95 -23.67
N ARG A 5 -4.88 -0.26 -24.16
CA ARG A 5 -3.51 -0.44 -23.67
C ARG A 5 -3.22 0.35 -22.39
N LEU A 6 -3.78 1.55 -22.26
CA LEU A 6 -3.46 2.49 -21.19
C LEU A 6 -4.59 2.66 -20.17
N GLY A 7 -5.77 2.09 -20.40
CA GLY A 7 -6.95 2.36 -19.59
C GLY A 7 -7.35 3.83 -19.66
N TYR A 8 -7.79 4.40 -18.54
CA TYR A 8 -8.09 5.82 -18.42
C TYR A 8 -6.81 6.66 -18.56
N ILE A 9 -6.86 7.63 -19.47
CA ILE A 9 -5.75 8.52 -19.76
C ILE A 9 -5.84 9.75 -18.87
N LEU A 10 -4.76 10.01 -18.15
CA LEU A 10 -4.57 11.12 -17.23
C LEU A 10 -3.28 11.86 -17.58
N THR A 11 -3.15 13.11 -17.13
CA THR A 11 -2.00 13.98 -17.45
C THR A 11 -0.67 13.39 -17.01
N CYS A 12 -0.63 12.82 -15.80
CA CYS A 12 0.57 12.20 -15.26
C CYS A 12 0.63 10.71 -15.64
N PRO A 13 1.71 10.24 -16.30
CA PRO A 13 1.84 8.83 -16.67
C PRO A 13 1.71 7.85 -15.51
N SER A 14 2.05 8.26 -14.28
CA SER A 14 1.92 7.40 -13.09
C SER A 14 0.48 7.06 -12.71
N ASN A 15 -0.50 7.79 -13.26
CA ASN A 15 -1.92 7.57 -12.96
C ASN A 15 -2.68 6.88 -14.10
N LEU A 16 -2.01 6.39 -15.15
CA LEU A 16 -2.66 5.62 -16.20
C LEU A 16 -3.31 4.33 -15.66
N GLY A 17 -4.22 3.75 -16.43
CA GLY A 17 -4.94 2.54 -16.09
C GLY A 17 -6.24 2.86 -15.38
N THR A 18 -6.27 2.55 -14.09
CA THR A 18 -7.44 2.83 -13.23
C THR A 18 -7.43 4.25 -12.68
N GLY A 19 -6.25 4.90 -12.62
CA GLY A 19 -6.06 6.13 -11.85
C GLY A 19 -6.35 5.99 -10.35
N LEU A 20 -6.61 4.78 -9.85
CA LEU A 20 -7.20 4.55 -8.55
C LEU A 20 -6.14 4.54 -7.46
N ARG A 21 -6.37 5.38 -6.45
CA ARG A 21 -5.66 5.38 -5.16
C ARG A 21 -6.64 5.10 -4.03
N ALA A 22 -6.75 3.83 -3.66
CA ALA A 22 -7.39 3.43 -2.41
C ALA A 22 -6.34 3.49 -1.30
N GLY A 23 -6.70 4.07 -0.16
CA GLY A 23 -5.81 4.17 0.99
C GLY A 23 -6.56 4.40 2.29
N VAL A 24 -5.83 4.27 3.39
CA VAL A 24 -6.31 4.50 4.75
C VAL A 24 -5.27 5.28 5.54
N HIS A 25 -5.74 6.03 6.53
CA HIS A 25 -4.89 6.49 7.62
C HIS A 25 -4.84 5.40 8.69
N VAL A 26 -3.66 4.88 8.97
CA VAL A 26 -3.45 3.80 9.95
C VAL A 26 -2.32 4.15 10.90
N LYS A 27 -2.57 3.94 12.20
CA LYS A 27 -1.58 4.18 13.26
C LYS A 27 -0.77 2.90 13.48
N LEU A 28 0.55 2.98 13.32
CA LEU A 28 1.48 1.84 13.37
C LEU A 28 2.72 2.17 14.23
N PRO A 29 2.56 2.45 15.54
CA PRO A 29 3.64 2.96 16.38
C PRO A 29 4.79 1.97 16.56
N LYS A 30 4.51 0.66 16.62
CA LYS A 30 5.57 -0.35 16.74
C LYS A 30 6.10 -0.80 15.39
N LEU A 31 5.21 -1.11 14.45
CA LEU A 31 5.61 -1.64 13.13
C LEU A 31 6.40 -0.60 12.33
N SER A 32 6.10 0.69 12.47
CA SER A 32 6.85 1.74 11.75
C SER A 32 8.32 1.86 12.15
N GLN A 33 8.68 1.37 13.35
CA GLN A 33 10.06 1.36 13.86
C GLN A 33 10.79 0.05 13.50
N ASP A 34 10.08 -0.96 12.99
CA ASP A 34 10.67 -2.23 12.58
C ASP A 34 11.36 -2.09 11.20
N ALA A 35 12.63 -2.50 11.12
CA ALA A 35 13.43 -2.44 9.89
C ALA A 35 12.79 -3.21 8.72
N ARG A 36 11.90 -4.17 8.99
CA ARG A 36 11.20 -4.98 7.97
C ARG A 36 10.02 -4.24 7.35
N PHE A 37 9.54 -3.13 7.92
CA PHE A 37 8.33 -2.44 7.47
C PHE A 37 8.39 -2.05 5.99
N GLY A 38 9.51 -1.51 5.53
CA GLY A 38 9.71 -1.16 4.12
C GLY A 38 9.56 -2.37 3.19
N LYS A 39 10.11 -3.52 3.58
CA LYS A 39 10.04 -4.74 2.79
C LYS A 39 8.64 -5.35 2.74
N ILE A 40 7.86 -5.20 3.82
CA ILE A 40 6.45 -5.60 3.85
C ILE A 40 5.65 -4.77 2.84
N LEU A 41 5.80 -3.44 2.87
CA LEU A 41 5.10 -2.56 1.93
C LEU A 41 5.45 -2.88 0.47
N GLU A 42 6.73 -3.10 0.19
CA GLU A 42 7.23 -3.48 -1.13
C GLU A 42 6.59 -4.80 -1.61
N ASN A 43 6.67 -5.85 -0.78
CA ASN A 43 6.15 -7.18 -1.12
C ASN A 43 4.63 -7.18 -1.29
N MET A 44 3.91 -6.35 -0.54
CA MET A 44 2.45 -6.23 -0.62
C MET A 44 1.97 -5.20 -1.64
N ARG A 45 2.86 -4.59 -2.42
CA ARG A 45 2.53 -3.56 -3.43
C ARG A 45 1.80 -2.35 -2.83
N LEU A 46 2.19 -1.95 -1.62
CA LEU A 46 1.70 -0.77 -0.93
C LEU A 46 2.75 0.34 -0.96
N GLN A 47 2.31 1.59 -0.79
CA GLN A 47 3.16 2.74 -0.60
C GLN A 47 2.72 3.51 0.66
N LYS A 48 3.69 4.09 1.37
CA LYS A 48 3.45 4.98 2.51
C LYS A 48 3.70 6.44 2.13
N ARG A 49 2.88 7.34 2.66
CA ARG A 49 3.05 8.80 2.65
C ARG A 49 2.86 9.33 4.07
N GLY A 50 3.28 10.58 4.32
CA GLY A 50 2.95 11.24 5.58
C GLY A 50 1.47 11.54 5.71
N THR A 51 1.06 11.95 6.90
CA THR A 51 -0.36 12.10 7.27
C THR A 51 -1.08 13.20 6.48
N GLY A 52 -0.35 14.19 5.98
CA GLY A 52 -0.88 15.25 5.11
C GLY A 52 -0.67 15.00 3.62
N GLY A 53 -0.27 13.78 3.21
CA GLY A 53 -0.04 13.41 1.82
C GLY A 53 1.42 13.28 1.43
N VAL A 54 1.69 13.37 0.11
CA VAL A 54 2.92 12.91 -0.53
C VAL A 54 4.20 13.59 -0.05
N ASP A 55 4.11 14.85 0.37
CA ASP A 55 5.28 15.65 0.78
C ASP A 55 5.29 15.96 2.29
N THR A 56 4.57 15.17 3.10
CA THR A 56 4.46 15.41 4.54
C THR A 56 5.15 14.30 5.35
N ALA A 57 5.53 14.62 6.58
CA ALA A 57 5.95 13.62 7.56
C ALA A 57 4.73 12.90 8.15
N ALA A 58 4.95 11.71 8.70
CA ALA A 58 3.94 11.07 9.54
C ALA A 58 3.79 11.85 10.85
N VAL A 59 2.56 12.12 11.25
CA VAL A 59 2.19 12.76 12.51
C VAL A 59 1.68 11.67 13.45
N GLY A 60 2.28 11.56 14.63
CA GLY A 60 1.82 10.64 15.68
C GLY A 60 1.73 9.18 15.22
N ASP A 61 2.74 8.71 14.48
CA ASP A 61 2.84 7.34 13.93
C ASP A 61 1.67 6.93 13.01
N THR A 62 0.95 7.91 12.47
CA THR A 62 -0.15 7.69 11.54
C THR A 62 0.34 7.86 10.11
N PHE A 63 0.17 6.82 9.30
CA PHE A 63 0.63 6.79 7.91
C PHE A 63 -0.55 6.74 6.96
N ASP A 64 -0.43 7.43 5.82
CA ASP A 64 -1.29 7.23 4.66
C ASP A 64 -0.72 6.05 3.86
N ILE A 65 -1.39 4.89 3.97
CA ILE A 65 -1.02 3.66 3.26
C ILE A 65 -2.01 3.42 2.13
N SER A 66 -1.50 3.13 0.94
CA SER A 66 -2.31 2.99 -0.28
C SER A 66 -1.74 1.98 -1.26
N ASN A 67 -2.54 1.52 -2.23
CA ASN A 67 -2.03 0.70 -3.34
C ASN A 67 -0.96 1.47 -4.13
N ASN A 68 0.11 0.78 -4.52
CA ASN A 68 1.17 1.34 -5.36
C ASN A 68 0.83 1.26 -6.85
N ASP A 69 0.25 0.13 -7.29
CA ASP A 69 -0.09 -0.12 -8.69
C ASP A 69 -1.32 0.70 -9.14
N ARG A 70 -1.30 1.17 -10.40
CA ARG A 70 -2.40 1.90 -11.05
C ARG A 70 -2.82 1.29 -12.40
N LEU A 71 -1.88 0.67 -13.10
CA LEU A 71 -2.04 0.04 -14.40
C LEU A 71 -1.70 -1.46 -14.30
N GLY A 72 -2.45 -2.31 -15.02
CA GLY A 72 -2.23 -3.76 -15.08
C GLY A 72 -3.05 -4.58 -14.08
N LYS A 73 -3.90 -3.93 -13.27
CA LYS A 73 -4.90 -4.54 -12.38
C LYS A 73 -6.18 -3.73 -12.46
N SER A 74 -7.32 -4.40 -12.31
CA SER A 74 -8.62 -3.73 -12.18
C SER A 74 -8.77 -3.01 -10.85
N GLU A 75 -9.72 -2.09 -10.76
CA GLU A 75 -10.07 -1.35 -9.56
C GLU A 75 -10.36 -2.29 -8.37
N VAL A 76 -11.11 -3.36 -8.62
CA VAL A 76 -11.46 -4.38 -7.60
C VAL A 76 -10.21 -5.06 -7.07
N GLU A 77 -9.28 -5.45 -7.94
CA GLU A 77 -8.03 -6.10 -7.53
C GLU A 77 -7.10 -5.16 -6.75
N LEU A 78 -7.09 -3.88 -7.11
CA LEU A 78 -6.31 -2.86 -6.40
C LEU A 78 -6.88 -2.59 -5.00
N VAL A 79 -8.20 -2.52 -4.86
CA VAL A 79 -8.86 -2.39 -3.56
C VAL A 79 -8.64 -3.64 -2.71
N GLN A 80 -8.71 -4.84 -3.30
CA GLN A 80 -8.41 -6.08 -2.58
C GLN A 80 -6.95 -6.12 -2.10
N THR A 81 -6.01 -5.69 -2.94
CA THR A 81 -4.58 -5.56 -2.56
C THR A 81 -4.41 -4.66 -1.33
N LEU A 82 -5.14 -3.54 -1.28
CA LEU A 82 -5.15 -2.68 -0.10
C LEU A 82 -5.72 -3.39 1.12
N ILE A 83 -6.89 -4.02 1.01
CA ILE A 83 -7.57 -4.69 2.13
C ILE A 83 -6.67 -5.75 2.76
N ASP A 84 -6.09 -6.64 1.94
CA ASP A 84 -5.20 -7.70 2.41
C ASP A 84 -3.93 -7.11 3.05
N GLY A 85 -3.39 -6.07 2.40
CA GLY A 85 -2.31 -5.23 2.88
C GLY A 85 -2.51 -4.70 4.29
N ILE A 86 -3.58 -3.93 4.49
CA ILE A 86 -3.88 -3.27 5.76
C ILE A 86 -4.18 -4.29 6.86
N ASN A 87 -4.92 -5.36 6.56
CA ASN A 87 -5.18 -6.42 7.52
C ASN A 87 -3.88 -7.07 8.02
N PHE A 88 -2.93 -7.31 7.12
CA PHE A 88 -1.63 -7.85 7.49
C PHE A 88 -0.81 -6.88 8.34
N LEU A 89 -0.80 -5.58 8.00
CA LEU A 89 -0.10 -4.56 8.80
C LEU A 89 -0.68 -4.45 10.22
N ILE A 90 -2.01 -4.49 10.35
CA ILE A 90 -2.69 -4.47 11.66
C ILE A 90 -2.34 -5.71 12.48
N GLU A 91 -2.29 -6.88 11.87
CA GLU A 91 -1.88 -8.12 12.54
C GLU A 91 -0.42 -8.04 13.03
N CYS A 92 0.50 -7.50 12.21
CA CYS A 92 1.88 -7.30 12.61
C CYS A 92 2.01 -6.32 13.78
N GLU A 93 1.28 -5.20 13.76
CA GLU A 93 1.25 -4.24 14.87
C GLU A 93 0.77 -4.91 16.17
N LYS A 94 -0.35 -5.65 16.12
CA LYS A 94 -0.90 -6.37 17.28
C LYS A 94 0.04 -7.44 17.84
N ARG A 95 0.84 -8.09 16.98
CA ARG A 95 1.88 -9.04 17.42
C ARG A 95 2.99 -8.33 18.16
N LEU A 96 3.50 -7.23 17.61
CA LEU A 96 4.51 -6.40 18.26
C LEU A 96 3.99 -5.80 19.59
N GLU A 97 2.70 -5.48 19.68
CA GLU A 97 2.05 -5.05 20.92
C GLU A 97 2.21 -6.11 22.03
N LYS A 98 2.08 -7.38 21.67
CA LYS A 98 2.22 -8.55 22.55
C LYS A 98 3.65 -9.08 22.69
N GLY A 99 4.64 -8.43 22.08
CA GLY A 99 6.04 -8.90 22.07
C GLY A 99 6.26 -10.17 21.24
N GLN A 100 5.39 -10.44 20.27
CA GLN A 100 5.48 -11.59 19.36
C GLN A 100 6.14 -11.18 18.04
N ASP A 101 6.88 -12.12 17.46
CA ASP A 101 7.50 -11.92 16.15
C ASP A 101 6.54 -12.21 14.99
N PHE A 102 6.86 -11.69 13.80
CA PHE A 102 6.13 -11.90 12.56
C PHE A 102 7.09 -12.16 11.39
N LYS A 103 6.56 -12.73 10.30
CA LYS A 103 7.34 -13.01 9.09
C LYS A 103 6.99 -12.01 8.00
N VAL A 104 7.97 -11.62 7.20
CA VAL A 104 7.74 -10.81 6.00
C VAL A 104 6.95 -11.66 4.99
N PRO A 105 5.85 -11.14 4.40
CA PRO A 105 5.05 -11.91 3.44
C PRO A 105 5.84 -12.08 2.13
N PRO A 106 5.58 -13.13 1.34
CA PRO A 106 6.18 -13.26 0.02
C PRO A 106 5.72 -12.12 -0.91
N PRO A 107 6.51 -11.75 -1.94
CA PRO A 107 6.11 -10.71 -2.89
C PRO A 107 4.85 -11.09 -3.68
N VAL A 108 3.87 -10.18 -3.73
CA VAL A 108 2.70 -10.27 -4.58
C VAL A 108 3.09 -9.97 -6.02
N SER A 109 2.64 -10.79 -6.97
CA SER A 109 2.90 -10.55 -8.40
C SER A 109 2.34 -9.20 -8.85
N GLN A 110 3.14 -8.47 -9.62
CA GLN A 110 2.70 -7.20 -10.20
C GLN A 110 1.71 -7.42 -11.35
N PHE A 111 1.91 -8.46 -12.16
CA PHE A 111 1.06 -8.79 -13.30
C PHE A 111 0.59 -10.25 -13.20
N LYS A 112 -0.59 -10.54 -13.75
CA LYS A 112 -1.00 -11.93 -13.98
C LYS A 112 -0.07 -12.52 -15.06
N LYS A 113 0.34 -13.78 -14.85
CA LYS A 113 1.02 -14.56 -15.90
C LYS A 113 0.06 -14.87 -17.03
#